data_AF-A0A7C7PRF8-F1
#
_entry.id   AF-A0A7C7PRF8-F1
#
_cell.length_a   1.000
_cell.length_b   1.000
_cell.length_c   1.000
_cell.angle_alpha   90.00
_cell.angle_beta   90.00
_cell.angle_gamma   90.00
#
_symmetry.space_group_name_H-M   'P 1'
#
loop_
_entity.id
_entity.type
_entity.pdbx_description
1 polymer ?
#
loop_
_entity_poly.entity_id
_entity_poly.type
_entity_poly.pdbx_seq_one_letter_code
_entity_poly.pdbx_strand_id
1 'polypeptide(L)'
;MPSFADRRCRGRDVRRRPIATATGNAQDGRAAILQSAAAALCPNILLAPEDTKIASEGPLAGYRLGAVRDRGPEGTWIRREVRLDGPGGAPDLGLEATRAGGQLRRISLTLYDGDTGHPLITALADGACRIHHARALRYGDDGMALELIHLSADLTSETQVEALNPPVPPGEDPGGVTVAHIDSGVNYLLPVLAERLARDAEGRALGYDFWDLDARPFDGDTGRSAFFPIRHGTPVAGLLVKEAHAVRLLPYRYPRPDMERMADLIDAAAAAGSSVVAMPLGSRKAEDWAAFAAAAKRHSDLLFVVSAGNDGRNIDAVPLYPAALDLENMLVVTSADAFGRLAAGSNWGSKSVDLMVPAEQLEVTDYRGARGRASGSSYAVPRVAALAARLKAANPQWQAADLKAAILGRAVPPLERGRPKVAAGWIPNPAEDG
;
A
#
# COMPACT_ATOMS: atom_id res chain seq x y z
N MET A 1 33.31 29.70 -3.75
CA MET A 1 33.94 29.59 -5.08
C MET A 1 34.40 28.15 -5.26
N PRO A 2 34.24 27.51 -6.43
CA PRO A 2 33.66 27.96 -7.71
C PRO A 2 32.21 27.42 -7.89
N SER A 3 31.19 28.13 -8.37
CA SER A 3 30.93 28.82 -9.66
C SER A 3 30.94 27.91 -10.89
N PHE A 4 29.77 27.42 -11.29
CA PHE A 4 29.47 27.11 -12.69
C PHE A 4 28.06 27.58 -13.03
N ALA A 5 27.97 28.81 -13.52
CA ALA A 5 26.85 29.32 -14.29
C ALA A 5 27.08 29.07 -15.79
N ASP A 6 25.97 29.01 -16.52
CA ASP A 6 25.84 29.25 -17.96
C ASP A 6 26.25 28.11 -18.92
N ARG A 7 25.28 27.24 -19.24
CA ARG A 7 25.15 26.70 -20.61
C ARG A 7 23.72 26.91 -21.11
N ARG A 8 23.55 28.02 -21.82
CA ARG A 8 22.50 28.25 -22.82
C ARG A 8 22.33 27.06 -23.76
N CYS A 9 21.21 26.34 -23.67
CA CYS A 9 20.72 25.51 -24.76
C CYS A 9 19.71 26.31 -25.59
N ARG A 10 20.15 26.67 -26.80
CA ARG A 10 19.33 27.28 -27.85
C ARG A 10 18.20 26.32 -28.23
N GLY A 11 16.99 26.88 -28.40
CA GLY A 11 15.82 26.17 -28.87
C GLY A 11 16.08 25.46 -30.20
N ARG A 12 15.89 24.14 -30.21
CA ARG A 12 15.56 23.39 -31.42
C ARG A 12 14.06 23.15 -31.40
N ASP A 13 13.42 23.76 -32.37
CA ASP A 13 12.06 23.48 -32.82
C ASP A 13 11.97 21.99 -33.23
N VAL A 14 11.60 21.14 -32.28
CA VAL A 14 11.30 19.73 -32.56
C VAL A 14 9.84 19.68 -32.98
N ARG A 15 9.61 19.78 -34.28
CA ARG A 15 8.32 19.39 -34.88
C ARG A 15 7.97 17.99 -34.36
N ARG A 16 6.88 17.92 -33.59
CA ARG A 16 6.29 16.66 -33.10
C ARG A 16 6.07 15.74 -34.30
N ARG A 17 6.89 14.69 -34.40
CA ARG A 17 6.53 13.53 -35.21
C ARG A 17 5.39 12.81 -34.47
N PRO A 18 4.33 12.36 -35.17
CA PRO A 18 3.30 11.58 -34.52
C PRO A 18 3.93 10.30 -33.96
N ILE A 19 3.66 10.04 -32.68
CA ILE A 19 3.94 8.75 -32.04
C ILE A 19 3.11 7.72 -32.82
N ALA A 20 3.78 6.82 -33.52
CA ALA A 20 3.11 5.68 -34.14
C ALA A 20 2.52 4.81 -33.03
N THR A 21 1.20 4.81 -32.91
CA THR A 21 0.43 3.93 -32.04
C THR A 21 0.61 2.49 -32.49
N ALA A 22 1.63 1.80 -31.96
CA ALA A 22 1.83 0.35 -32.12
C ALA A 22 0.98 -0.47 -31.12
N THR A 23 -0.18 0.03 -30.71
CA THR A 23 -0.98 -0.54 -29.62
C THR A 23 -2.11 -1.47 -30.07
N GLY A 24 -2.49 -1.48 -31.36
CA GLY A 24 -3.57 -2.33 -31.87
C GLY A 24 -3.18 -3.81 -31.97
N ASN A 25 -2.26 -4.16 -32.86
CA ASN A 25 -1.96 -5.56 -33.20
C ASN A 25 -1.39 -6.41 -32.05
N ALA A 26 -0.63 -5.81 -31.12
CA ALA A 26 -0.01 -6.55 -30.03
C ALA A 26 -0.99 -6.86 -28.89
N GLN A 27 -1.99 -6.00 -28.66
CA GLN A 27 -3.04 -6.29 -27.68
C GLN A 27 -4.03 -7.35 -28.20
N ASP A 28 -4.33 -7.32 -29.50
CA ASP A 28 -5.22 -8.32 -30.13
C ASP A 28 -4.68 -9.76 -30.00
N GLY A 29 -3.36 -9.96 -30.16
CA GLY A 29 -2.72 -11.26 -29.96
C GLY A 29 -2.76 -11.74 -28.50
N ARG A 30 -2.56 -10.83 -27.54
CA ARG A 30 -2.61 -11.14 -26.10
C ARG A 30 -4.02 -11.53 -25.67
N ALA A 31 -5.04 -10.83 -26.16
CA ALA A 31 -6.44 -11.15 -25.90
C ALA A 31 -6.79 -12.54 -26.42
N ALA A 32 -6.37 -12.88 -27.65
CA ALA A 32 -6.63 -14.18 -28.25
C ALA A 32 -6.01 -15.34 -27.45
N ILE A 33 -4.79 -15.18 -26.93
CA ILE A 33 -4.14 -16.19 -26.07
C ILE A 33 -4.95 -16.41 -24.78
N LEU A 34 -5.30 -15.34 -24.08
CA LEU A 34 -6.03 -15.41 -22.81
C LEU A 34 -7.44 -16.00 -22.97
N GLN A 35 -8.17 -15.60 -24.03
CA GLN A 35 -9.48 -16.17 -24.36
C GLN A 35 -9.38 -17.66 -24.70
N SER A 36 -8.38 -18.03 -25.51
CA SER A 36 -8.14 -19.44 -25.86
C SER A 36 -7.76 -20.27 -24.64
N ALA A 37 -6.93 -19.74 -23.74
CA ALA A 37 -6.57 -20.41 -22.50
C ALA A 37 -7.78 -20.61 -21.58
N ALA A 38 -8.63 -19.59 -21.43
CA ALA A 38 -9.85 -19.70 -20.63
C ALA A 38 -10.83 -20.72 -21.22
N ALA A 39 -10.96 -20.80 -22.54
CA ALA A 39 -11.91 -21.71 -23.20
C ALA A 39 -11.40 -23.15 -23.33
N ALA A 40 -10.12 -23.35 -23.66
CA ALA A 40 -9.56 -24.64 -24.03
C ALA A 40 -8.84 -25.36 -22.88
N LEU A 41 -8.25 -24.61 -21.95
CA LEU A 41 -7.43 -25.20 -20.87
C LEU A 41 -8.19 -25.25 -19.55
N CYS A 42 -9.00 -24.23 -19.25
CA CYS A 42 -9.72 -24.14 -17.99
C CYS A 42 -11.05 -24.93 -18.03
N PRO A 43 -11.40 -25.70 -16.98
CA PRO A 43 -10.70 -25.83 -15.69
C PRO A 43 -9.63 -26.93 -15.66
N ASN A 44 -9.52 -27.76 -16.70
CA ASN A 44 -8.72 -28.98 -16.69
C ASN A 44 -7.26 -28.75 -16.31
N ILE A 45 -6.60 -27.73 -16.89
CA ILE A 45 -5.21 -27.39 -16.60
C ILE A 45 -4.98 -27.03 -15.12
N LEU A 46 -6.02 -26.52 -14.44
CA LEU A 46 -5.96 -26.18 -13.02
C LEU A 46 -6.25 -27.41 -12.14
N LEU A 47 -7.02 -28.38 -12.62
CA LEU A 47 -7.38 -29.57 -11.84
C LEU A 47 -6.35 -30.69 -11.99
N ALA A 48 -5.92 -30.96 -13.22
CA ALA A 48 -4.98 -32.00 -13.60
C ALA A 48 -3.97 -31.44 -14.64
N PRO A 49 -2.97 -30.64 -14.21
CA PRO A 49 -2.07 -29.94 -15.13
C PRO A 49 -1.27 -30.88 -16.02
N GLU A 50 -0.74 -31.97 -15.45
CA GLU A 50 0.11 -32.94 -16.14
C GLU A 50 -0.65 -33.77 -17.20
N ASP A 51 -1.95 -33.97 -16.98
CA ASP A 51 -2.83 -34.73 -17.88
C ASP A 51 -3.48 -33.84 -18.95
N THR A 52 -3.37 -32.52 -18.83
CA THR A 52 -4.06 -31.60 -19.72
C THR A 52 -3.31 -31.43 -21.04
N LYS A 53 -3.96 -31.81 -22.15
CA LYS A 53 -3.43 -31.56 -23.49
C LYS A 53 -3.55 -30.09 -23.84
N ILE A 54 -2.41 -29.45 -24.08
CA ILE A 54 -2.34 -28.09 -24.62
C ILE A 54 -2.55 -28.17 -26.14
N ALA A 55 -3.34 -27.23 -26.69
CA ALA A 55 -3.69 -27.24 -28.10
C ALA A 55 -2.45 -27.16 -29.01
N SER A 56 -2.42 -27.97 -30.07
CA SER A 56 -1.34 -27.96 -31.07
C SER A 56 -1.53 -26.90 -32.16
N GLU A 57 -2.68 -26.23 -32.18
CA GLU A 57 -3.06 -25.23 -33.18
C GLU A 57 -3.69 -23.99 -32.51
N GLY A 58 -3.77 -22.89 -33.26
CA GLY A 58 -4.33 -21.62 -32.78
C GLY A 58 -3.41 -20.87 -31.81
N PRO A 59 -3.95 -19.90 -31.02
CA PRO A 59 -3.15 -19.02 -30.17
C PRO A 59 -2.30 -19.71 -29.09
N LEU A 60 -2.59 -20.98 -28.77
CA LEU A 60 -1.85 -21.77 -27.79
C LEU A 60 -0.86 -22.76 -28.42
N ALA A 61 -0.73 -22.76 -29.74
CA ALA A 61 0.16 -23.67 -30.44
C ALA A 61 1.61 -23.51 -29.95
N GLY A 62 2.21 -24.60 -29.51
CA GLY A 62 3.61 -24.65 -29.07
C GLY A 62 3.86 -24.32 -27.60
N TYR A 63 2.83 -23.92 -26.84
CA TYR A 63 2.96 -23.77 -25.38
C TYR A 63 3.22 -25.12 -24.70
N ARG A 64 4.03 -25.11 -23.65
CA ARG A 64 4.39 -26.31 -22.89
C ARG A 64 4.20 -26.09 -21.40
N LEU A 65 3.84 -27.15 -20.67
CA LEU A 65 3.78 -27.09 -19.20
C LEU A 65 5.20 -26.87 -18.65
N GLY A 66 5.40 -25.75 -17.98
CA GLY A 66 6.67 -25.36 -17.36
C GLY A 66 6.71 -25.74 -15.88
N ALA A 67 5.78 -25.19 -15.08
CA ALA A 67 5.77 -25.42 -13.63
C ALA A 67 4.37 -25.46 -13.03
N VAL A 68 4.21 -26.23 -11.95
CA VAL A 68 3.02 -26.24 -11.10
C VAL A 68 3.44 -25.96 -9.66
N ARG A 69 2.75 -25.04 -8.99
CA ARG A 69 3.02 -24.67 -7.60
C ARG A 69 1.72 -24.66 -6.80
N ASP A 70 1.65 -25.53 -5.81
CA ASP A 70 0.52 -25.63 -4.90
C ASP A 70 0.84 -24.96 -3.56
N ARG A 71 -0.17 -24.29 -2.99
CA ARG A 71 -0.17 -23.79 -1.61
C ARG A 71 -1.43 -24.26 -0.91
N GLY A 72 -1.26 -24.89 0.24
CA GLY A 72 -2.35 -25.39 1.07
C GLY A 72 -1.88 -26.48 2.03
N PRO A 73 -2.81 -27.09 2.78
CA PRO A 73 -2.53 -28.28 3.58
C PRO A 73 -1.99 -29.42 2.73
N GLU A 74 -1.20 -30.31 3.32
CA GLU A 74 -0.64 -31.47 2.65
C GLU A 74 -1.73 -32.34 1.99
N GLY A 75 -1.47 -32.82 0.77
CA GLY A 75 -2.41 -33.63 -0.01
C GLY A 75 -3.59 -32.86 -0.64
N THR A 76 -3.66 -31.55 -0.47
CA THR A 76 -4.67 -30.69 -1.10
C THR A 76 -4.06 -29.32 -1.45
N TRP A 77 -4.84 -28.44 -2.08
CA TRP A 77 -4.40 -27.08 -2.35
C TRP A 77 -5.54 -26.09 -2.21
N ILE A 78 -5.21 -24.91 -1.67
CA ILE A 78 -6.09 -23.75 -1.58
C ILE A 78 -5.80 -22.80 -2.74
N ARG A 79 -4.54 -22.70 -3.16
CA ARG A 79 -4.11 -21.94 -4.34
C ARG A 79 -3.18 -22.79 -5.18
N ARG A 80 -3.39 -22.78 -6.49
CA ARG A 80 -2.51 -23.41 -7.47
C ARG A 80 -2.11 -22.39 -8.52
N GLU A 81 -0.84 -22.37 -8.85
CA GLU A 81 -0.28 -21.64 -9.98
C GLU A 81 0.27 -22.66 -10.99
N VAL A 82 -0.10 -22.50 -12.25
CA VAL A 82 0.40 -23.27 -13.39
C VAL A 82 1.06 -22.31 -14.37
N ARG A 83 2.27 -22.62 -14.79
CA ARG A 83 3.05 -21.86 -15.77
C ARG A 83 3.20 -22.65 -17.05
N LEU A 84 2.91 -22.01 -18.16
CA LEU A 84 3.12 -22.51 -19.50
C LEU A 84 4.15 -21.63 -20.22
N ASP A 85 5.18 -22.27 -20.76
CA ASP A 85 6.27 -21.59 -21.45
C ASP A 85 5.85 -21.29 -22.90
N GLY A 86 6.00 -20.04 -23.32
CA GLY A 86 5.66 -19.57 -24.66
C GLY A 86 6.70 -19.95 -25.71
N PRO A 87 6.30 -20.35 -26.94
CA PRO A 87 7.25 -20.69 -27.99
C PRO A 87 7.87 -19.45 -28.65
N GLY A 88 9.17 -19.49 -28.95
CA GLY A 88 9.82 -18.57 -29.89
C GLY A 88 9.69 -17.08 -29.54
N GLY A 89 9.80 -16.73 -28.25
CA GLY A 89 9.64 -15.35 -27.77
C GLY A 89 8.19 -14.91 -27.54
N ALA A 90 7.22 -15.82 -27.72
CA ALA A 90 5.85 -15.57 -27.28
C ALA A 90 5.78 -15.40 -25.75
N PRO A 91 4.81 -14.63 -25.23
CA PRO A 91 4.65 -14.45 -23.79
C PRO A 91 4.41 -15.77 -23.04
N ASP A 92 5.00 -15.93 -21.87
CA ASP A 92 4.66 -17.02 -20.95
C ASP A 92 3.26 -16.81 -20.37
N LEU A 93 2.54 -17.91 -20.12
CA LEU A 93 1.19 -17.89 -19.59
C LEU A 93 1.13 -18.50 -18.19
N GLY A 94 0.75 -17.70 -17.20
CA GLY A 94 0.42 -18.15 -15.85
C GLY A 94 -1.08 -18.28 -15.65
N LEU A 95 -1.55 -19.43 -15.18
CA LEU A 95 -2.90 -19.61 -14.68
C LEU A 95 -2.86 -19.83 -13.18
N GLU A 96 -3.62 -19.06 -12.44
CA GLU A 96 -3.75 -19.22 -11.00
C GLU A 96 -5.21 -19.41 -10.64
N ALA A 97 -5.47 -20.32 -9.70
CA ALA A 97 -6.80 -20.49 -9.15
C ALA A 97 -6.79 -20.65 -7.63
N THR A 98 -7.90 -20.27 -7.00
CA THR A 98 -8.20 -20.59 -5.61
C THR A 98 -9.33 -21.60 -5.49
N ARG A 99 -9.24 -22.48 -4.48
CA ARG A 99 -10.27 -23.45 -4.12
C ARG A 99 -10.84 -23.19 -2.75
N ALA A 100 -12.17 -23.26 -2.66
CA ALA A 100 -12.91 -23.27 -1.42
C ALA A 100 -14.03 -24.31 -1.52
N GLY A 101 -14.18 -25.18 -0.51
CA GLY A 101 -15.15 -26.27 -0.54
C GLY A 101 -14.96 -27.25 -1.72
N GLY A 102 -13.71 -27.42 -2.18
CA GLY A 102 -13.37 -28.30 -3.30
C GLY A 102 -13.60 -27.71 -4.70
N GLN A 103 -14.26 -26.56 -4.82
CA GLN A 103 -14.58 -25.90 -6.09
C GLN A 103 -13.60 -24.77 -6.42
N LEU A 104 -13.34 -24.57 -7.73
CA LEU A 104 -12.61 -23.38 -8.21
C LEU A 104 -13.47 -22.12 -7.96
N ARG A 105 -12.82 -21.02 -7.56
CA ARG A 105 -13.51 -19.76 -7.23
C ARG A 105 -13.01 -18.61 -8.09
N ARG A 106 -11.82 -18.09 -7.79
CA ARG A 106 -11.21 -17.00 -8.55
C ARG A 106 -10.10 -17.59 -9.40
N ILE A 107 -10.11 -17.25 -10.68
CA ILE A 107 -9.10 -17.66 -11.63
C ILE A 107 -8.48 -16.39 -12.22
N SER A 108 -7.16 -16.35 -12.33
CA SER A 108 -6.45 -15.31 -13.08
C SER A 108 -5.54 -15.94 -14.12
N LEU A 109 -5.64 -15.45 -15.35
CA LEU A 109 -4.77 -15.82 -16.46
C LEU A 109 -3.88 -14.63 -16.76
N THR A 110 -2.57 -14.81 -16.72
CA THR A 110 -1.61 -13.70 -16.81
C THR A 110 -0.56 -14.00 -17.85
N LEU A 111 -0.35 -13.07 -18.78
CA LEU A 111 0.77 -13.14 -19.72
C LEU A 111 1.97 -12.39 -19.15
N TYR A 112 3.15 -12.97 -19.35
CA TYR A 112 4.43 -12.42 -18.98
C TYR A 112 5.29 -12.31 -20.23
N ASP A 113 5.99 -11.21 -20.37
CA ASP A 113 6.95 -11.01 -21.45
C ASP A 113 8.03 -12.10 -21.39
N GLY A 114 8.26 -12.81 -22.49
CA GLY A 114 9.13 -13.98 -22.52
C GLY A 114 10.62 -13.65 -22.32
N ASP A 115 11.03 -12.41 -22.60
CA ASP A 115 12.42 -11.98 -22.48
C ASP A 115 12.71 -11.35 -21.12
N THR A 116 11.80 -10.48 -20.65
CA THR A 116 11.99 -9.71 -19.40
C THR A 116 11.32 -10.34 -18.18
N GLY A 117 10.36 -11.25 -18.40
CA GLY A 117 9.49 -11.78 -17.34
C GLY A 117 8.46 -10.77 -16.82
N HIS A 118 8.37 -9.57 -17.39
CA HIS A 118 7.45 -8.54 -16.94
C HIS A 118 5.98 -8.96 -17.15
N PRO A 119 5.10 -8.80 -16.15
CA PRO A 119 3.69 -9.09 -16.32
C PRO A 119 3.04 -8.09 -17.30
N LEU A 120 2.42 -8.60 -18.37
CA LEU A 120 1.86 -7.75 -19.43
C LEU A 120 0.37 -7.45 -19.23
N ILE A 121 -0.41 -8.50 -19.01
CA ILE A 121 -1.86 -8.44 -18.86
C ILE A 121 -2.35 -9.61 -17.99
N THR A 122 -3.34 -9.36 -17.14
CA THR A 122 -4.05 -10.40 -16.40
C THR A 122 -5.56 -10.32 -16.65
N ALA A 123 -6.17 -11.43 -17.06
CA ALA A 123 -7.61 -11.62 -17.15
C ALA A 123 -8.14 -12.28 -15.87
N LEU A 124 -9.23 -11.72 -15.33
CA LEU A 124 -9.91 -12.26 -14.15
C LEU A 124 -11.16 -13.01 -14.56
N ALA A 125 -11.22 -14.29 -14.17
CA ALA A 125 -12.31 -15.20 -14.45
C ALA A 125 -12.93 -15.80 -13.17
N ASP A 126 -14.19 -16.22 -13.28
CA ASP A 126 -14.88 -16.98 -12.22
C ASP A 126 -14.51 -18.47 -12.26
N GLY A 127 -15.04 -19.26 -11.32
CA GLY A 127 -14.80 -20.70 -11.22
C GLY A 127 -15.34 -21.52 -12.41
N ALA A 128 -16.15 -20.91 -13.27
CA ALA A 128 -16.61 -21.46 -14.54
C ALA A 128 -15.76 -20.95 -15.73
N CYS A 129 -14.60 -20.34 -15.44
CA CYS A 129 -13.63 -19.84 -16.41
C CYS A 129 -14.18 -18.71 -17.32
N ARG A 130 -15.27 -18.04 -16.93
CA ARG A 130 -15.75 -16.86 -17.67
C ARG A 130 -14.98 -15.64 -17.24
N ILE A 131 -14.34 -14.99 -18.21
CA ILE A 131 -13.62 -13.72 -18.02
C ILE A 131 -14.63 -12.59 -17.78
N HIS A 132 -14.38 -11.78 -16.76
CA HIS A 132 -15.22 -10.64 -16.40
C HIS A 132 -14.58 -9.30 -16.77
N HIS A 133 -13.26 -9.21 -16.65
CA HIS A 133 -12.46 -8.02 -16.97
C HIS A 133 -10.98 -8.39 -16.95
N ALA A 134 -10.12 -7.47 -17.40
CA ALA A 134 -8.69 -7.61 -17.32
C ALA A 134 -7.99 -6.34 -16.88
N ARG A 135 -6.71 -6.47 -16.56
CA ARG A 135 -5.80 -5.36 -16.29
C ARG A 135 -4.52 -5.54 -17.07
N ALA A 136 -4.05 -4.51 -17.74
CA ALA A 136 -2.79 -4.50 -18.49
C ALA A 136 -1.85 -3.43 -17.94
N LEU A 137 -0.55 -3.63 -18.14
CA LEU A 137 0.48 -2.67 -17.76
C LEU A 137 1.11 -2.08 -19.01
N ARG A 138 1.28 -0.75 -18.99
CA ARG A 138 2.11 -0.04 -19.96
C ARG A 138 3.45 0.28 -19.31
N TYR A 139 4.51 -0.11 -19.98
CA TYR A 139 5.88 0.10 -19.53
C TYR A 139 6.53 1.27 -20.27
N GLY A 140 7.41 1.99 -19.60
CA GLY A 140 8.33 2.94 -20.20
C GLY A 140 9.54 2.25 -20.83
N ASP A 141 10.36 3.02 -21.54
CA ASP A 141 11.60 2.54 -22.15
C ASP A 141 12.65 2.09 -21.11
N ASP A 142 12.50 2.53 -19.86
CA ASP A 142 13.29 2.14 -18.69
C ASP A 142 12.82 0.83 -18.06
N GLY A 143 11.76 0.20 -18.59
CA GLY A 143 11.18 -1.02 -18.05
C GLY A 143 10.29 -0.80 -16.82
N MET A 144 10.04 0.44 -16.41
CA MET A 144 9.15 0.74 -15.28
C MET A 144 7.69 0.78 -15.74
N ALA A 145 6.78 0.24 -14.93
CA ALA A 145 5.36 0.31 -15.22
C ALA A 145 4.85 1.75 -14.99
N LEU A 146 4.33 2.37 -16.04
CA LEU A 146 3.84 3.75 -16.03
C LEU A 146 2.33 3.81 -15.80
N GLU A 147 1.59 2.88 -16.39
CA GLU A 147 0.12 2.89 -16.37
C GLU A 147 -0.45 1.51 -16.08
N LEU A 148 -1.54 1.49 -15.30
CA LEU A 148 -2.44 0.36 -15.12
C LEU A 148 -3.71 0.61 -15.91
N ILE A 149 -3.95 -0.22 -16.92
CA ILE A 149 -5.07 -0.11 -17.85
C ILE A 149 -6.12 -1.15 -17.48
N HIS A 150 -7.36 -0.72 -17.30
CA HIS A 150 -8.50 -1.58 -16.98
C HIS A 150 -9.24 -1.90 -18.25
N LEU A 151 -9.44 -3.18 -18.52
CA LEU A 151 -10.02 -3.67 -19.76
C LEU A 151 -11.34 -4.38 -19.48
N SER A 152 -12.28 -4.27 -20.41
CA SER A 152 -13.55 -5.00 -20.37
C SER A 152 -13.34 -6.53 -20.52
N ALA A 153 -14.42 -7.31 -20.47
CA ALA A 153 -14.36 -8.76 -20.65
C ALA A 153 -13.82 -9.20 -22.03
N ASP A 154 -13.88 -8.31 -23.03
CA ASP A 154 -13.29 -8.54 -24.36
C ASP A 154 -11.76 -8.43 -24.39
N LEU A 155 -11.13 -8.03 -23.27
CA LEU A 155 -9.69 -7.86 -23.10
C LEU A 155 -9.03 -6.78 -23.96
N THR A 156 -9.82 -5.94 -24.64
CA THR A 156 -9.32 -4.95 -25.61
C THR A 156 -9.92 -3.57 -25.37
N SER A 157 -11.18 -3.49 -24.96
CA SER A 157 -11.84 -2.23 -24.66
C SER A 157 -11.33 -1.63 -23.35
N GLU A 158 -10.58 -0.52 -23.43
CA GLU A 158 -10.15 0.26 -22.28
C GLU A 158 -11.33 0.93 -21.58
N THR A 159 -11.45 0.68 -20.28
CA THR A 159 -12.51 1.21 -19.40
C THR A 159 -11.99 2.28 -18.45
N GLN A 160 -10.71 2.22 -18.09
CA GLN A 160 -10.03 3.18 -17.23
C GLN A 160 -8.51 3.06 -17.43
N VAL A 161 -7.80 4.17 -17.31
CA VAL A 161 -6.33 4.21 -17.28
C VAL A 161 -5.91 4.93 -16.01
N GLU A 162 -5.02 4.31 -15.24
CA GLU A 162 -4.45 4.86 -14.01
C GLU A 162 -2.95 5.08 -14.17
N ALA A 163 -2.45 6.27 -13.87
CA ALA A 163 -1.01 6.49 -13.74
C ALA A 163 -0.50 5.83 -12.45
N LEU A 164 0.64 5.14 -12.52
CA LEU A 164 1.25 4.47 -11.38
C LEU A 164 2.21 5.35 -10.58
N ASN A 165 2.81 6.36 -11.23
CA ASN A 165 3.71 7.32 -10.59
C ASN A 165 3.58 8.73 -11.23
N PRO A 166 2.39 9.38 -11.13
CA PRO A 166 2.14 10.68 -11.74
C PRO A 166 3.03 11.79 -11.14
N PRO A 167 3.19 12.96 -11.79
CA PRO A 167 3.86 14.09 -11.15
C PRO A 167 3.00 14.68 -10.02
N VAL A 168 3.65 15.19 -8.98
CA VAL A 168 2.94 15.90 -7.89
C VAL A 168 2.40 17.24 -8.41
N PRO A 169 1.10 17.55 -8.21
CA PRO A 169 0.54 18.84 -8.60
C PRO A 169 1.22 20.01 -7.88
N PRO A 170 1.36 21.19 -8.51
CA PRO A 170 1.80 22.40 -7.83
C PRO A 170 0.79 22.80 -6.74
N GLY A 171 1.24 23.55 -5.74
CA GLY A 171 0.38 24.04 -4.66
C GLY A 171 1.16 24.91 -3.68
N GLU A 172 0.48 25.38 -2.65
CA GLU A 172 1.04 26.20 -1.57
C GLU A 172 1.18 25.38 -0.29
N ASP A 173 2.15 25.73 0.55
CA ASP A 173 2.31 25.09 1.85
C ASP A 173 1.14 25.48 2.78
N PRO A 174 0.36 24.52 3.33
CA PRO A 174 -0.77 24.84 4.19
C PRO A 174 -0.35 25.38 5.57
N GLY A 175 0.92 25.22 5.93
CA GLY A 175 1.40 25.45 7.29
C GLY A 175 0.72 24.52 8.32
N GLY A 176 0.94 24.80 9.61
CA GLY A 176 0.39 23.99 10.70
C GLY A 176 1.36 22.91 11.19
N VAL A 177 0.83 21.95 11.97
CA VAL A 177 1.66 20.89 12.55
C VAL A 177 2.01 19.85 11.48
N THR A 178 3.30 19.65 11.25
CA THR A 178 3.79 18.65 10.31
C THR A 178 3.63 17.25 10.91
N VAL A 179 2.90 16.39 10.18
CA VAL A 179 2.73 14.97 10.49
C VAL A 179 3.26 14.14 9.34
N ALA A 180 4.32 13.37 9.60
CA ALA A 180 4.82 12.40 8.66
C ALA A 180 3.87 11.20 8.59
N HIS A 181 3.46 10.82 7.39
CA HIS A 181 2.61 9.66 7.14
C HIS A 181 3.42 8.63 6.35
N ILE A 182 3.82 7.55 7.01
CA ILE A 182 4.62 6.46 6.42
C ILE A 182 3.67 5.33 6.06
N ASP A 183 3.46 5.09 4.76
CA ASP A 183 2.55 4.04 4.28
C ASP A 183 2.93 3.63 2.85
N SER A 184 2.00 3.05 2.10
CA SER A 184 2.06 2.72 0.69
C SER A 184 2.10 3.96 -0.23
N GLY A 185 2.12 5.17 0.34
CA GLY A 185 2.09 6.47 -0.34
C GLY A 185 0.74 7.16 -0.19
N VAL A 186 0.54 8.29 -0.87
CA VAL A 186 -0.72 9.05 -0.85
C VAL A 186 -1.13 9.40 -2.28
N ASN A 187 -2.40 9.18 -2.63
CA ASN A 187 -2.96 9.72 -3.88
C ASN A 187 -3.16 11.24 -3.73
N TYR A 188 -2.08 11.97 -3.93
CA TYR A 188 -2.05 13.43 -3.89
C TYR A 188 -2.77 14.10 -5.07
N LEU A 189 -3.39 13.34 -5.99
CA LEU A 189 -4.26 13.92 -7.01
C LEU A 189 -5.67 14.22 -6.47
N LEU A 190 -6.02 13.70 -5.28
CA LEU A 190 -7.26 14.05 -4.60
C LEU A 190 -7.13 15.44 -3.97
N PRO A 191 -8.04 16.40 -4.27
CA PRO A 191 -7.94 17.78 -3.77
C PRO A 191 -7.80 17.87 -2.24
N VAL A 192 -8.57 17.07 -1.51
CA VAL A 192 -8.55 17.02 -0.03
C VAL A 192 -7.18 16.67 0.55
N LEU A 193 -6.33 15.96 -0.20
CA LEU A 193 -4.97 15.60 0.20
C LEU A 193 -3.95 16.57 -0.40
N ALA A 194 -4.13 16.98 -1.66
CA ALA A 194 -3.27 17.92 -2.38
C ALA A 194 -3.11 19.25 -1.64
N GLU A 195 -4.22 19.77 -1.08
CA GLU A 195 -4.28 21.02 -0.30
C GLU A 195 -3.57 20.93 1.05
N ARG A 196 -3.20 19.72 1.50
CA ARG A 196 -2.57 19.49 2.80
C ARG A 196 -1.11 19.09 2.72
N LEU A 197 -0.55 18.92 1.52
CA LEU A 197 0.84 18.50 1.37
C LEU A 197 1.80 19.54 1.93
N ALA A 198 2.74 19.09 2.76
CA ALA A 198 3.89 19.86 3.20
C ALA A 198 4.73 20.27 1.98
N ARG A 199 4.98 21.57 1.85
CA ARG A 199 5.75 22.16 0.74
C ARG A 199 6.83 23.11 1.23
N ASP A 200 7.82 23.36 0.38
CA ASP A 200 8.80 24.43 0.56
C ASP A 200 8.27 25.78 0.07
N ALA A 201 9.11 26.82 0.18
CA ALA A 201 8.79 28.18 -0.26
C ALA A 201 8.58 28.30 -1.78
N GLU A 202 9.10 27.35 -2.57
CA GLU A 202 8.93 27.27 -4.01
C GLU A 202 7.69 26.45 -4.42
N GLY A 203 6.91 25.94 -3.44
CA GLY A 203 5.70 25.14 -3.67
C GLY A 203 5.97 23.68 -4.04
N ARG A 204 7.21 23.20 -3.90
CA ARG A 204 7.55 21.78 -4.12
C ARG A 204 7.15 20.96 -2.91
N ALA A 205 6.50 19.82 -3.14
CA ALA A 205 6.15 18.90 -2.06
C ALA A 205 7.41 18.32 -1.41
N LEU A 206 7.41 18.23 -0.08
CA LEU A 206 8.54 17.73 0.72
C LEU A 206 8.51 16.21 0.95
N GLY A 207 7.42 15.55 0.58
CA GLY A 207 7.31 14.09 0.69
C GLY A 207 8.25 13.34 -0.25
N TYR A 208 8.54 12.07 0.07
CA TYR A 208 9.50 11.27 -0.68
C TYR A 208 9.10 9.79 -0.77
N ASP A 209 9.32 9.19 -1.93
CA ASP A 209 9.14 7.77 -2.16
C ASP A 209 10.45 7.04 -1.90
N PHE A 210 10.54 6.32 -0.77
CA PHE A 210 11.72 5.52 -0.46
C PHE A 210 11.71 4.12 -1.10
N TRP A 211 10.65 3.76 -1.81
CA TRP A 211 10.59 2.57 -2.65
C TRP A 211 11.20 2.85 -4.02
N ASP A 212 10.67 3.85 -4.73
CA ASP A 212 11.08 4.19 -6.10
C ASP A 212 12.22 5.24 -6.13
N LEU A 213 12.60 5.76 -4.96
CA LEU A 213 13.67 6.73 -4.75
C LEU A 213 13.47 8.04 -5.54
N ASP A 214 12.27 8.60 -5.45
CA ASP A 214 11.93 9.87 -6.06
C ASP A 214 11.04 10.76 -5.18
N ALA A 215 10.75 11.98 -5.63
CA ALA A 215 9.91 12.95 -4.90
C ALA A 215 8.40 12.74 -5.14
N ARG A 216 7.96 11.52 -5.45
CA ARG A 216 6.57 11.20 -5.79
C ARG A 216 6.07 10.03 -4.92
N PRO A 217 5.80 10.26 -3.62
CA PRO A 217 5.26 9.24 -2.72
C PRO A 217 3.79 8.91 -3.02
N PHE A 218 3.51 8.45 -4.23
CA PHE A 218 2.18 8.15 -4.71
C PHE A 218 1.71 6.81 -4.13
N ASP A 219 0.43 6.73 -3.76
CA ASP A 219 -0.10 5.55 -3.10
C ASP A 219 -0.14 4.37 -4.04
N GLY A 220 0.72 3.36 -3.84
CA GLY A 220 0.76 2.15 -4.63
C GLY A 220 1.84 1.15 -4.24
N ASP A 221 1.51 0.15 -3.42
CA ASP A 221 2.40 -1.00 -3.20
C ASP A 221 2.10 -2.14 -4.19
N THR A 222 3.03 -2.36 -5.13
CA THR A 222 2.98 -3.41 -6.16
C THR A 222 3.67 -4.71 -5.75
N GLY A 223 4.23 -4.80 -4.54
CA GLY A 223 5.03 -5.93 -4.06
C GLY A 223 4.28 -7.26 -3.97
N ARG A 224 2.95 -7.22 -3.81
CA ARG A 224 2.11 -8.43 -3.91
C ARG A 224 1.60 -8.69 -5.33
N SER A 225 1.33 -7.63 -6.09
CA SER A 225 0.84 -7.71 -7.46
C SER A 225 1.01 -6.37 -8.17
N ALA A 226 1.61 -6.40 -9.35
CA ALA A 226 1.69 -5.23 -10.22
C ALA A 226 0.30 -4.78 -10.75
N PHE A 227 -0.67 -5.70 -10.86
CA PHE A 227 -2.02 -5.39 -11.35
C PHE A 227 -3.01 -4.99 -10.25
N PHE A 228 -2.72 -5.32 -9.00
CA PHE A 228 -3.57 -5.00 -7.85
C PHE A 228 -2.72 -4.34 -6.75
N PRO A 229 -2.25 -3.10 -6.99
CA PRO A 229 -1.49 -2.38 -5.99
C PRO A 229 -2.30 -2.22 -4.71
N ILE A 230 -1.65 -2.40 -3.56
CA ILE A 230 -2.23 -2.03 -2.27
C ILE A 230 -2.27 -0.50 -2.21
N ARG A 231 -3.44 0.05 -1.90
CA ARG A 231 -3.70 1.49 -1.80
C ARG A 231 -4.15 1.85 -0.39
N HIS A 232 -3.27 1.64 0.57
CA HIS A 232 -3.62 1.72 2.00
C HIS A 232 -3.39 3.13 2.56
N GLY A 233 -2.41 3.86 2.05
CA GLY A 233 -2.03 5.16 2.62
C GLY A 233 -3.05 6.26 2.34
N THR A 234 -3.69 6.28 1.17
CA THR A 234 -4.72 7.28 0.83
C THR A 234 -5.87 7.33 1.83
N PRO A 235 -6.58 6.21 2.13
CA PRO A 235 -7.68 6.26 3.10
C PRO A 235 -7.22 6.57 4.53
N VAL A 236 -6.00 6.17 4.91
CA VAL A 236 -5.43 6.51 6.23
C VAL A 236 -5.10 7.99 6.33
N ALA A 237 -4.40 8.56 5.34
CA ALA A 237 -4.07 9.98 5.27
C ALA A 237 -5.34 10.84 5.18
N GLY A 238 -6.35 10.39 4.43
CA GLY A 238 -7.65 11.05 4.35
C GLY A 238 -8.35 11.13 5.71
N LEU A 239 -8.26 10.07 6.53
CA LEU A 239 -8.79 10.08 7.89
C LEU A 239 -8.01 11.04 8.80
N LEU A 240 -6.67 11.07 8.69
CA LEU A 240 -5.82 12.02 9.43
C LEU A 240 -6.21 13.48 9.11
N VAL A 241 -6.31 13.83 7.83
CA VAL A 241 -6.71 15.18 7.38
C VAL A 241 -8.14 15.54 7.80
N LYS A 242 -9.04 14.54 7.83
CA LYS A 242 -10.42 14.72 8.28
C LYS A 242 -10.50 15.04 9.77
N GLU A 243 -9.67 14.42 10.61
CA GLU A 243 -9.70 14.65 12.06
C GLU A 243 -8.77 15.80 12.51
N ALA A 244 -7.74 16.15 11.73
CA ALA A 244 -6.85 17.28 11.98
C ALA A 244 -6.81 18.22 10.77
N HIS A 245 -7.82 19.08 10.63
CA HIS A 245 -7.95 19.97 9.47
C HIS A 245 -6.79 20.93 9.26
N ALA A 246 -6.01 21.28 10.29
CA ALA A 246 -4.85 22.16 10.16
C ALA A 246 -3.52 21.41 10.00
N VAL A 247 -3.56 20.12 9.66
CA VAL A 247 -2.35 19.31 9.50
C VAL A 247 -1.58 19.69 8.24
N ARG A 248 -0.26 19.74 8.38
CA ARG A 248 0.71 19.77 7.28
C ARG A 248 1.15 18.33 7.00
N LEU A 249 0.54 17.70 6.01
CA LEU A 249 0.73 16.28 5.69
C LEU A 249 2.06 16.07 4.95
N LEU A 250 2.96 15.29 5.53
CA LEU A 250 4.25 14.93 4.93
C LEU A 250 4.22 13.44 4.53
N PRO A 251 3.88 13.11 3.27
CA PRO A 251 3.77 11.71 2.85
C PRO A 251 5.14 11.09 2.58
N TYR A 252 5.35 9.89 3.10
CA TYR A 252 6.48 9.02 2.76
C TYR A 252 5.98 7.64 2.36
N ARG A 253 6.42 7.14 1.21
CA ARG A 253 6.21 5.74 0.85
C ARG A 253 7.32 4.89 1.46
N TYR A 254 6.96 3.83 2.17
CA TYR A 254 7.92 3.04 2.95
C TYR A 254 9.00 2.39 2.07
N PRO A 255 10.19 2.15 2.63
CA PRO A 255 11.35 1.66 1.88
C PRO A 255 11.34 0.13 1.74
N ARG A 256 10.40 -0.43 0.98
CA ARG A 256 10.52 -1.85 0.59
C ARG A 256 11.17 -1.97 -0.78
N PRO A 257 11.95 -3.04 -1.01
CA PRO A 257 12.29 -4.12 -0.08
C PRO A 257 13.40 -3.77 0.95
N ASP A 258 14.07 -2.63 0.79
CA ASP A 258 15.27 -2.24 1.56
C ASP A 258 14.94 -1.43 2.83
N MET A 259 14.54 -2.13 3.88
CA MET A 259 14.07 -1.51 5.12
C MET A 259 15.16 -0.75 5.91
N GLU A 260 16.44 -0.90 5.56
CA GLU A 260 17.54 -0.11 6.18
C GLU A 260 17.35 1.40 5.96
N ARG A 261 16.71 1.80 4.86
CA ARG A 261 16.39 3.21 4.56
C ARG A 261 15.34 3.81 5.48
N MET A 262 14.75 3.03 6.41
CA MET A 262 13.92 3.60 7.46
C MET A 262 14.70 4.63 8.29
N ALA A 263 16.02 4.47 8.46
CA ALA A 263 16.83 5.48 9.13
C ALA A 263 16.81 6.82 8.38
N ASP A 264 17.08 6.80 7.07
CA ASP A 264 17.07 7.99 6.21
C ASP A 264 15.68 8.64 6.16
N LEU A 265 14.62 7.83 6.15
CA LEU A 265 13.24 8.30 6.15
C LEU A 265 12.91 9.04 7.45
N ILE A 266 13.29 8.50 8.61
CA ILE A 266 13.08 9.18 9.89
C ILE A 266 13.92 10.46 9.99
N ASP A 267 15.18 10.42 9.53
CA ASP A 267 16.04 11.61 9.49
C ASP A 267 15.44 12.71 8.57
N ALA A 268 14.86 12.33 7.43
CA ALA A 268 14.14 13.25 6.55
C ALA A 268 12.86 13.82 7.17
N ALA A 269 12.09 13.00 7.91
CA ALA A 269 10.91 13.45 8.64
C ALA A 269 11.27 14.51 9.69
N ALA A 270 12.34 14.28 10.46
CA ALA A 270 12.85 15.25 11.43
C ALA A 270 13.31 16.55 10.73
N ALA A 271 14.10 16.44 9.67
CA ALA A 271 14.60 17.59 8.92
C ALA A 271 13.48 18.45 8.28
N ALA A 272 12.37 17.82 7.90
CA ALA A 272 11.18 18.51 7.37
C ALA A 272 10.29 19.13 8.46
N GLY A 273 10.68 19.04 9.73
CA GLY A 273 9.98 19.64 10.88
C GLY A 273 8.76 18.84 11.34
N SER A 274 8.74 17.52 11.10
CA SER A 274 7.70 16.64 11.67
C SER A 274 7.72 16.70 13.19
N SER A 275 6.56 16.60 13.82
CA SER A 275 6.44 16.38 15.29
C SER A 275 5.81 15.02 15.61
N VAL A 276 5.06 14.46 14.66
CA VAL A 276 4.34 13.20 14.80
C VAL A 276 4.57 12.36 13.56
N VAL A 277 4.84 11.07 13.75
CA VAL A 277 5.06 10.11 12.66
C VAL A 277 4.01 9.01 12.77
N ALA A 278 3.06 8.99 11.83
CA ALA A 278 2.02 7.99 11.73
C ALA A 278 2.54 6.76 10.95
N MET A 279 2.52 5.59 11.60
CA MET A 279 3.06 4.33 11.08
C MET A 279 2.03 3.19 11.21
N PRO A 280 1.01 3.14 10.35
CA PRO A 280 0.00 2.09 10.30
C PRO A 280 0.50 0.80 9.62
N LEU A 281 1.75 0.41 9.86
CA LEU A 281 2.42 -0.73 9.26
C LEU A 281 3.18 -1.56 10.29
N GLY A 282 3.46 -2.81 9.93
CA GLY A 282 4.26 -3.71 10.75
C GLY A 282 4.63 -5.00 10.04
N SER A 283 5.61 -5.73 10.57
CA SER A 283 6.00 -7.05 10.09
C SER A 283 6.44 -7.94 11.26
N ARG A 284 6.59 -9.25 11.00
CA ARG A 284 7.09 -10.22 12.00
C ARG A 284 8.62 -10.34 12.03
N LYS A 285 9.32 -9.66 11.11
CA LYS A 285 10.78 -9.71 10.99
C LYS A 285 11.36 -8.59 11.83
N ALA A 286 12.05 -8.92 12.92
CA ALA A 286 12.61 -7.90 13.81
C ALA A 286 13.74 -7.13 13.13
N GLU A 287 14.53 -7.83 12.31
CA GLU A 287 15.67 -7.32 11.56
C GLU A 287 15.29 -6.17 10.62
N ASP A 288 14.09 -6.22 10.00
CA ASP A 288 13.55 -5.14 9.14
C ASP A 288 13.42 -3.79 9.90
N TRP A 289 13.47 -3.77 11.24
CA TRP A 289 13.19 -2.57 12.04
C TRP A 289 14.40 -2.08 12.84
N ALA A 290 15.58 -2.65 12.65
CA ALA A 290 16.79 -2.23 13.36
C ALA A 290 17.15 -0.75 13.04
N ALA A 291 17.13 -0.38 11.76
CA ALA A 291 17.40 0.98 11.30
C ALA A 291 16.37 1.99 11.86
N PHE A 292 15.08 1.62 11.84
CA PHE A 292 14.02 2.41 12.48
C PHE A 292 14.27 2.61 13.97
N ALA A 293 14.55 1.53 14.71
CA ALA A 293 14.76 1.60 16.16
C ALA A 293 15.94 2.50 16.53
N ALA A 294 17.03 2.45 15.76
CA ALA A 294 18.18 3.31 15.94
C ALA A 294 17.83 4.79 15.66
N ALA A 295 17.11 5.09 14.58
CA ALA A 295 16.73 6.45 14.23
C ALA A 295 15.69 7.04 15.19
N ALA A 296 14.68 6.26 15.59
CA ALA A 296 13.67 6.70 16.56
C ALA A 296 14.28 7.10 17.90
N LYS A 297 15.34 6.41 18.35
CA LYS A 297 16.11 6.78 19.57
C LYS A 297 16.89 8.09 19.42
N ARG A 298 17.39 8.40 18.21
CA ARG A 298 18.11 9.65 17.96
C ARG A 298 17.18 10.86 17.92
N HIS A 299 15.95 10.67 17.47
CA HIS A 299 14.92 11.72 17.34
C HIS A 299 13.87 11.59 18.44
N SER A 300 14.30 11.78 19.69
CA SER A 300 13.43 11.67 20.88
C SER A 300 12.30 12.71 20.93
N ASP A 301 12.38 13.75 20.11
CA ASP A 301 11.39 14.81 19.93
C ASP A 301 10.22 14.41 19.02
N LEU A 302 10.39 13.39 18.17
CA LEU A 302 9.33 12.84 17.32
C LEU A 302 8.46 11.84 18.07
N LEU A 303 7.14 12.02 18.04
CA LEU A 303 6.18 11.02 18.54
C LEU A 303 5.84 10.03 17.42
N PHE A 304 6.18 8.75 17.60
CA PHE A 304 5.82 7.67 16.67
C PHE A 304 4.50 7.02 17.07
N VAL A 305 3.47 7.09 16.23
CA VAL A 305 2.18 6.42 16.46
C VAL A 305 2.11 5.16 15.59
N VAL A 306 2.10 3.99 16.22
CA VAL A 306 2.30 2.69 15.54
C VAL A 306 1.09 1.78 15.72
N SER A 307 0.68 1.08 14.67
CA SER A 307 -0.42 0.10 14.75
C SER A 307 0.02 -1.22 15.40
N ALA A 308 -0.81 -1.79 16.29
CA ALA A 308 -0.56 -3.11 16.88
C ALA A 308 -0.73 -4.29 15.89
N GLY A 309 -1.39 -4.08 14.75
CA GLY A 309 -1.70 -5.10 13.74
C GLY A 309 -3.05 -5.80 13.94
N ASN A 310 -3.47 -6.58 12.94
CA ASN A 310 -4.83 -7.11 12.83
C ASN A 310 -4.87 -8.63 12.57
N ASP A 311 -4.07 -9.41 13.32
CA ASP A 311 -3.97 -10.87 13.20
C ASP A 311 -4.67 -11.62 14.35
N GLY A 312 -5.37 -10.93 15.25
CA GLY A 312 -6.08 -11.50 16.39
C GLY A 312 -5.16 -12.20 17.39
N ARG A 313 -3.97 -11.64 17.66
CA ARG A 313 -2.97 -12.26 18.54
C ARG A 313 -2.44 -11.35 19.65
N ASN A 314 -1.94 -11.99 20.71
CA ASN A 314 -1.18 -11.32 21.76
C ASN A 314 0.27 -11.07 21.30
N ILE A 315 0.64 -9.81 21.08
CA ILE A 315 1.99 -9.43 20.65
C ILE A 315 3.02 -9.41 21.79
N ASP A 316 2.60 -9.48 23.06
CA ASP A 316 3.51 -9.76 24.18
C ASP A 316 4.06 -11.19 24.11
N ALA A 317 3.34 -12.12 23.46
CA ALA A 317 3.73 -13.51 23.30
C ALA A 317 4.28 -13.82 21.90
N VAL A 318 3.70 -13.21 20.86
CA VAL A 318 4.12 -13.38 19.47
C VAL A 318 4.34 -12.00 18.83
N PRO A 319 5.56 -11.43 18.93
CA PRO A 319 5.83 -10.05 18.56
C PRO A 319 5.40 -9.64 17.14
N LEU A 320 5.11 -8.35 17.01
CA LEU A 320 4.99 -7.62 15.76
C LEU A 320 5.87 -6.38 15.86
N TYR A 321 6.65 -6.06 14.85
CA TYR A 321 7.54 -4.90 14.85
C TYR A 321 7.00 -3.84 13.88
N PRO A 322 7.12 -2.53 14.23
CA PRO A 322 7.86 -2.00 15.37
C PRO A 322 7.05 -1.99 16.68
N ALA A 323 5.79 -2.40 16.68
CA ALA A 323 4.90 -2.35 17.85
C ALA A 323 5.44 -3.01 19.14
N ALA A 324 6.31 -4.01 19.03
CA ALA A 324 6.93 -4.69 20.17
C ALA A 324 8.30 -4.10 20.58
N LEU A 325 8.74 -3.01 19.94
CA LEU A 325 9.95 -2.30 20.36
C LEU A 325 9.69 -1.49 21.63
N ASP A 326 10.68 -1.42 22.51
CA ASP A 326 10.63 -0.58 23.70
C ASP A 326 11.29 0.77 23.40
N LEU A 327 10.47 1.75 23.05
CA LEU A 327 10.88 3.11 22.67
C LEU A 327 10.03 4.14 23.43
N GLU A 328 10.69 5.05 24.15
CA GLU A 328 10.02 6.03 25.02
C GLU A 328 9.07 6.96 24.25
N ASN A 329 9.47 7.34 23.03
CA ASN A 329 8.74 8.23 22.12
C ASN A 329 7.82 7.50 21.12
N MET A 330 7.51 6.23 21.37
CA MET A 330 6.54 5.46 20.58
C MET A 330 5.23 5.24 21.34
N LEU A 331 4.11 5.35 20.64
CA LEU A 331 2.76 5.10 21.13
C LEU A 331 2.09 4.05 20.25
N VAL A 332 1.89 2.85 20.79
CA VAL A 332 1.33 1.70 20.09
C VAL A 332 -0.17 1.64 20.32
N VAL A 333 -0.93 1.64 19.23
CA VAL A 333 -2.39 1.76 19.28
C VAL A 333 -3.08 0.57 18.60
N THR A 334 -4.21 0.15 19.15
CA THR A 334 -5.06 -0.90 18.56
C THR A 334 -6.51 -0.44 18.37
N SER A 335 -7.31 -1.23 17.66
CA SER A 335 -8.71 -0.90 17.38
C SER A 335 -9.63 -1.44 18.48
N ALA A 336 -10.58 -0.61 18.90
CA ALA A 336 -11.71 -0.98 19.71
C ALA A 336 -13.02 -0.80 18.92
N ASP A 337 -14.08 -1.43 19.41
CA ASP A 337 -15.43 -1.02 19.04
C ASP A 337 -15.86 0.25 19.79
N ALA A 338 -17.10 0.71 19.52
CA ALA A 338 -17.67 1.91 20.15
C ALA A 338 -17.90 1.78 21.67
N PHE A 339 -17.69 0.59 22.25
CA PHE A 339 -17.89 0.30 23.66
C PHE A 339 -16.56 -0.06 24.37
N GLY A 340 -15.42 0.15 23.73
CA GLY A 340 -14.13 -0.11 24.36
C GLY A 340 -13.83 -1.58 24.58
N ARG A 341 -14.39 -2.43 23.73
CA ARG A 341 -13.98 -3.83 23.61
C ARG A 341 -12.99 -3.93 22.47
N LEU A 342 -11.99 -4.81 22.61
CA LEU A 342 -11.02 -5.04 21.54
C LEU A 342 -11.76 -5.46 20.26
N ALA A 343 -11.47 -4.79 19.14
CA ALA A 343 -12.11 -5.11 17.88
C ALA A 343 -11.72 -6.51 17.37
N ALA A 344 -12.63 -7.17 16.67
CA ALA A 344 -12.39 -8.50 16.12
C ALA A 344 -11.16 -8.50 15.19
N GLY A 345 -10.24 -9.43 15.42
CA GLY A 345 -8.99 -9.51 14.67
C GLY A 345 -7.92 -8.51 15.09
N SER A 346 -8.16 -7.57 16.00
CA SER A 346 -7.11 -6.67 16.47
C SER A 346 -6.10 -7.39 17.38
N ASN A 347 -4.83 -7.02 17.25
CA ASN A 347 -3.78 -7.50 18.16
C ASN A 347 -3.83 -6.75 19.50
N TRP A 348 -3.33 -7.40 20.55
CA TRP A 348 -3.30 -6.85 21.91
C TRP A 348 -1.99 -7.22 22.62
N GLY A 349 -1.73 -6.59 23.75
CA GLY A 349 -0.57 -6.83 24.59
C GLY A 349 -0.58 -5.83 25.73
N SER A 350 -0.71 -6.30 26.98
CA SER A 350 -0.76 -5.41 28.14
C SER A 350 0.55 -4.66 28.40
N LYS A 351 1.64 -5.09 27.76
CA LYS A 351 2.95 -4.43 27.82
C LYS A 351 3.30 -3.70 26.52
N SER A 352 3.02 -4.32 25.37
CA SER A 352 3.46 -3.81 24.06
C SER A 352 2.43 -2.90 23.38
N VAL A 353 1.18 -2.84 23.86
CA VAL A 353 0.14 -1.97 23.31
C VAL A 353 -0.31 -0.97 24.36
N ASP A 354 -0.14 0.31 24.07
CA ASP A 354 -0.40 1.38 25.04
C ASP A 354 -1.89 1.61 25.22
N LEU A 355 -2.64 1.80 24.14
CA LEU A 355 -4.07 2.13 24.21
C LEU A 355 -4.85 1.61 23.01
N MET A 356 -6.17 1.66 23.12
CA MET A 356 -7.08 1.45 21.99
C MET A 356 -7.98 2.66 21.76
N VAL A 357 -8.49 2.80 20.55
CA VAL A 357 -9.50 3.81 20.15
C VAL A 357 -10.51 3.17 19.20
N PRO A 358 -11.74 3.72 19.04
CA PRO A 358 -12.68 3.18 18.09
C PRO A 358 -12.12 3.29 16.68
N ALA A 359 -11.91 2.18 15.99
CA ALA A 359 -11.39 2.21 14.62
C ALA A 359 -12.05 1.17 13.73
N GLU A 360 -13.33 0.90 14.00
CA GLU A 360 -14.16 -0.02 13.23
C GLU A 360 -15.21 0.72 12.42
N GLN A 361 -15.38 0.30 11.16
CA GLN A 361 -16.39 0.82 10.23
C GLN A 361 -16.32 2.36 10.05
N LEU A 362 -15.12 2.93 10.13
CA LEU A 362 -14.90 4.36 9.92
C LEU A 362 -15.15 4.75 8.47
N GLU A 363 -15.80 5.89 8.27
CA GLU A 363 -15.95 6.47 6.95
C GLU A 363 -14.62 7.07 6.47
N VAL A 364 -14.14 6.57 5.34
CA VAL A 364 -12.90 7.01 4.70
C VAL A 364 -13.14 7.42 3.26
N THR A 365 -12.20 8.18 2.70
CA THR A 365 -12.13 8.44 1.26
C THR A 365 -11.15 7.42 0.68
N ASP A 366 -11.62 6.54 -0.21
CA ASP A 366 -10.76 5.53 -0.83
C ASP A 366 -9.78 6.17 -1.83
N TYR A 367 -8.88 5.35 -2.38
CA TYR A 367 -7.89 5.77 -3.38
C TYR A 367 -8.48 6.54 -4.56
N ARG A 368 -9.74 6.26 -4.94
CA ARG A 368 -10.41 6.89 -6.11
C ARG A 368 -11.15 8.17 -5.73
N GLY A 369 -11.11 8.58 -4.46
CA GLY A 369 -11.92 9.69 -3.96
C GLY A 369 -13.36 9.32 -3.59
N ALA A 370 -13.71 8.03 -3.62
CA ALA A 370 -15.05 7.57 -3.28
C ALA A 370 -15.20 7.33 -1.77
N ARG A 371 -16.43 7.45 -1.25
CA ARG A 371 -16.71 7.09 0.15
C ARG A 371 -16.59 5.57 0.33
N GLY A 372 -15.87 5.17 1.37
CA GLY A 372 -15.70 3.79 1.78
C GLY A 372 -15.83 3.62 3.29
N ARG A 373 -15.72 2.37 3.74
CA ARG A 373 -15.59 2.02 5.15
C ARG A 373 -14.33 1.22 5.38
N ALA A 374 -13.69 1.48 6.50
CA ALA A 374 -12.44 0.84 6.89
C ALA A 374 -12.44 0.48 8.38
N SER A 375 -11.67 -0.55 8.72
CA SER A 375 -11.55 -1.12 10.06
C SER A 375 -10.09 -1.48 10.35
N GLY A 376 -9.73 -1.50 11.64
CA GLY A 376 -8.48 -2.08 12.15
C GLY A 376 -7.51 -1.06 12.76
N SER A 377 -6.49 -1.57 13.43
CA SER A 377 -5.47 -0.76 14.13
C SER A 377 -4.72 0.23 13.23
N SER A 378 -4.60 -0.06 11.94
CA SER A 378 -4.09 0.88 10.93
C SER A 378 -4.90 2.18 10.85
N TYR A 379 -6.20 2.14 11.19
CA TYR A 379 -7.07 3.31 11.26
C TYR A 379 -7.20 3.89 12.67
N ALA A 380 -6.71 3.20 13.71
CA ALA A 380 -6.50 3.81 15.03
C ALA A 380 -5.33 4.82 15.00
N VAL A 381 -4.27 4.49 14.25
CA VAL A 381 -3.08 5.34 14.06
C VAL A 381 -3.41 6.77 13.61
N PRO A 382 -4.11 7.02 12.47
CA PRO A 382 -4.39 8.37 12.01
C PRO A 382 -5.26 9.16 12.99
N ARG A 383 -6.15 8.51 13.76
CA ARG A 383 -6.97 9.19 14.77
C ARG A 383 -6.13 9.70 15.93
N VAL A 384 -5.23 8.85 16.43
CA VAL A 384 -4.33 9.23 17.52
C VAL A 384 -3.26 10.22 17.05
N ALA A 385 -2.78 10.09 15.81
CA ALA A 385 -1.89 11.08 15.20
C ALA A 385 -2.59 12.43 15.00
N ALA A 386 -3.88 12.44 14.63
CA ALA A 386 -4.67 13.66 14.55
C ALA A 386 -4.83 14.33 15.92
N LEU A 387 -5.14 13.55 16.97
CA LEU A 387 -5.16 14.04 18.35
C LEU A 387 -3.81 14.64 18.77
N ALA A 388 -2.70 13.96 18.48
CA ALA A 388 -1.36 14.47 18.74
C ALA A 388 -1.10 15.79 18.00
N ALA A 389 -1.51 15.90 16.75
CA ALA A 389 -1.35 17.13 15.95
C ALA A 389 -2.14 18.30 16.52
N ARG A 390 -3.40 18.09 16.93
CA ARG A 390 -4.22 19.14 17.57
C ARG A 390 -3.64 19.58 18.91
N LEU A 391 -3.14 18.64 19.72
CA LEU A 391 -2.44 18.93 20.97
C LEU A 391 -1.17 19.75 20.77
N LYS A 392 -0.35 19.38 19.77
CA LYS A 392 0.87 20.11 19.40
C LYS A 392 0.55 21.52 18.87
N ALA A 393 -0.54 21.68 18.14
CA ALA A 393 -0.98 23.00 17.68
C ALA A 393 -1.39 23.91 18.85
N ALA A 394 -2.09 23.35 19.85
CA ALA A 394 -2.47 24.08 21.06
C ALA A 394 -1.28 24.32 22.02
N ASN A 395 -0.23 23.48 21.94
CA ASN A 395 0.95 23.55 22.80
C ASN A 395 2.24 23.42 21.97
N PRO A 396 2.65 24.48 21.24
CA PRO A 396 3.77 24.39 20.30
C PRO A 396 5.10 23.95 20.90
N GLN A 397 5.31 24.17 22.21
CA GLN A 397 6.51 23.77 22.95
C GLN A 397 6.56 22.29 23.33
N TRP A 398 5.43 21.56 23.27
CA TRP A 398 5.37 20.15 23.69
C TRP A 398 6.20 19.25 22.80
N GLN A 399 6.98 18.37 23.41
CA GLN A 399 7.77 17.36 22.72
C GLN A 399 7.04 16.01 22.74
N ALA A 400 7.62 14.98 22.12
CA ALA A 400 7.02 13.64 22.06
C ALA A 400 6.56 13.10 23.42
N ALA A 401 7.38 13.30 24.48
CA ALA A 401 7.06 12.85 25.83
C ALA A 401 5.80 13.54 26.39
N ASP A 402 5.68 14.86 26.21
CA ASP A 402 4.50 15.62 26.66
C ASP A 402 3.24 15.19 25.91
N LEU A 403 3.36 15.03 24.58
CA LEU A 403 2.27 14.57 23.72
C LEU A 403 1.80 13.17 24.13
N LYS A 404 2.75 12.23 24.30
CA LYS A 404 2.46 10.86 24.73
C LYS A 404 1.76 10.85 26.10
N ALA A 405 2.28 11.59 27.07
CA ALA A 405 1.67 11.70 28.40
C ALA A 405 0.26 12.29 28.35
N ALA A 406 0.05 13.38 27.59
CA ALA A 406 -1.26 14.01 27.45
C ALA A 406 -2.29 13.13 26.73
N ILE A 407 -1.86 12.28 25.79
CA ILE A 407 -2.74 11.31 25.12
C ILE A 407 -3.09 10.18 26.09
N LEU A 408 -2.10 9.59 26.77
CA LEU A 408 -2.34 8.50 27.72
C LEU A 408 -3.21 8.94 28.90
N GLY A 409 -3.07 10.19 29.36
CA GLY A 409 -3.92 10.76 30.42
C GLY A 409 -5.41 10.87 30.06
N ARG A 410 -5.78 10.72 28.77
CA ARG A 410 -7.18 10.66 28.32
C ARG A 410 -7.76 9.24 28.33
N ALA A 411 -6.94 8.21 28.54
CA ALA A 411 -7.41 6.84 28.54
C ALA A 411 -8.30 6.59 29.76
N VAL A 412 -9.45 5.95 29.53
CA VAL A 412 -10.35 5.45 30.56
C VAL A 412 -10.28 3.93 30.62
N PRO A 413 -10.65 3.31 31.76
CA PRO A 413 -10.78 1.86 31.84
C PRO A 413 -11.74 1.33 30.77
N PRO A 414 -11.38 0.24 30.05
CA PRO A 414 -12.28 -0.37 29.09
C PRO A 414 -13.51 -0.97 29.78
N LEU A 415 -14.65 -1.00 29.07
CA LEU A 415 -15.88 -1.58 29.61
C LEU A 415 -15.80 -3.12 29.76
N GLU A 416 -14.87 -3.77 29.04
CA GLU A 416 -14.63 -5.20 29.15
C GLU A 416 -14.04 -5.56 30.53
N ARG A 417 -14.77 -6.39 31.29
CA ARG A 417 -14.28 -6.93 32.58
C ARG A 417 -13.28 -8.06 32.33
N GLY A 418 -12.09 -7.97 32.91
CA GLY A 418 -11.09 -9.03 32.82
C GLY A 418 -9.65 -8.51 32.92
N ARG A 419 -8.70 -9.32 32.46
CA ARG A 419 -7.30 -8.90 32.36
C ARG A 419 -7.16 -7.80 31.30
N PRO A 420 -6.42 -6.72 31.58
CA PRO A 420 -6.18 -5.67 30.59
C PRO A 420 -5.61 -6.21 29.28
N LYS A 421 -6.16 -5.75 28.16
CA LYS A 421 -5.66 -6.07 26.81
C LYS A 421 -4.57 -5.12 26.34
N VAL A 422 -4.52 -3.93 26.94
CA VAL A 422 -3.61 -2.82 26.64
C VAL A 422 -3.17 -2.17 27.96
N ALA A 423 -2.11 -1.37 27.94
CA ALA A 423 -1.48 -0.83 29.15
C ALA A 423 -2.30 0.26 29.84
N ALA A 424 -2.75 1.27 29.10
CA ALA A 424 -3.42 2.47 29.64
C ALA A 424 -4.95 2.40 29.59
N GLY A 425 -5.51 1.78 28.54
CA GLY A 425 -6.96 1.61 28.37
C GLY A 425 -7.46 2.14 27.03
N TRP A 426 -8.58 2.84 27.05
CA TRP A 426 -9.32 3.23 25.84
C TRP A 426 -9.60 4.74 25.81
N ILE A 427 -9.47 5.38 24.65
CA ILE A 427 -9.98 6.75 24.43
C ILE A 427 -11.29 6.65 23.63
N PRO A 428 -12.47 6.94 24.22
CA PRO A 428 -13.76 6.78 23.54
C PRO A 428 -13.93 7.68 22.32
N ASN A 429 -13.41 8.90 22.38
CA ASN A 429 -13.46 9.82 21.26
C ASN A 429 -12.13 10.57 21.07
N PRO A 430 -11.20 10.04 20.27
CA PRO A 430 -9.94 10.74 19.99
C PRO A 430 -10.11 11.94 19.04
N ALA A 431 -11.30 12.19 18.50
CA ALA A 431 -11.56 13.33 17.61
C ALA A 431 -11.96 14.61 18.37
N GLU A 432 -12.28 14.50 19.66
CA GLU A 432 -12.59 15.64 20.54
C GLU A 432 -11.38 15.99 21.41
N ASP A 433 -11.14 17.29 21.62
CA ASP A 433 -9.95 17.76 22.35
C ASP A 433 -10.10 17.69 23.87
N GLY A 434 -11.33 17.50 24.36
CA GLY A 434 -11.73 17.46 25.78
C GLY A 434 -12.98 18.27 26.04
#